data_AF-A0A9D9IDR3-F1
#
_entry.id   AF-A0A9D9IDR3-F1
#
_cell.length_a   1.000
_cell.length_b   1.000
_cell.length_c   1.000
_cell.angle_alpha   90.00
_cell.angle_beta   90.00
_cell.angle_gamma   90.00
#
_symmetry.space_group_name_H-M   'P 1'
#
loop_
_entity.id
_entity.type
_entity.pdbx_description
1 polymer ?
#
loop_
_entity_poly.entity_id
_entity_poly.type
_entity_poly.pdbx_seq_one_letter_code
_entity_poly.pdbx_strand_id
1 'polypeptide(L)'
;MKNIIGYFLQGGLGGMCVITLILVAIFFAAWKAPAWVRNLGRLGFMAGFIWTMMGIFQMLDYLGQNPETGAGIIYGGLKVAMIPLLYSSFVYVVALIINTVQKPRLY
;
A
#
# COMPACT_ATOMS: atom_id res chain seq x y z
N MET A 1 17.39 13.45 9.72
CA MET A 1 16.34 12.41 9.80
C MET A 1 15.35 12.63 8.66
N LYS A 2 14.98 11.60 7.89
CA LYS A 2 13.90 11.74 6.92
C LYS A 2 12.56 11.68 7.66
N ASN A 3 11.73 12.70 7.50
CA ASN A 3 10.40 12.79 8.12
C ASN A 3 9.42 11.79 7.49
N ILE A 4 8.34 11.45 8.19
CA ILE A 4 7.28 10.51 7.72
C ILE A 4 6.74 10.90 6.33
N ILE A 5 6.59 12.19 6.06
CA ILE A 5 6.16 12.74 4.76
C ILE A 5 7.15 12.34 3.65
N GLY A 6 8.46 12.32 3.94
CA GLY A 6 9.49 11.95 2.97
C GLY A 6 9.44 10.47 2.57
N TYR A 7 8.98 9.58 3.46
CA TYR A 7 8.75 8.18 3.13
C TYR A 7 7.48 8.00 2.30
N PHE A 8 6.43 8.77 2.60
CA PHE A 8 5.19 8.76 1.83
C PHE A 8 5.41 9.22 0.38
N LEU A 9 6.14 10.32 0.19
CA LEU A 9 6.48 10.82 -1.15
C LEU A 9 7.37 9.85 -1.93
N GLN A 10 8.31 9.18 -1.25
CA GLN A 10 9.18 8.18 -1.88
C GLN A 10 8.39 7.01 -2.42
N GLY A 11 7.41 6.48 -1.68
CA GLY A 11 6.59 5.34 -2.12
C GLY A 11 5.73 5.60 -3.36
N GLY A 12 5.76 6.79 -3.95
CA GLY A 12 5.01 7.12 -5.16
C GLY A 12 3.67 7.76 -4.82
N LEU A 13 3.52 9.02 -5.23
CA LEU A 13 2.38 9.86 -4.88
C LEU A 13 1.04 9.26 -5.32
N GLY A 14 0.97 8.67 -6.52
CA GLY A 14 -0.26 8.07 -7.05
C GLY A 14 -0.78 6.92 -6.20
N GLY A 15 0.06 5.89 -5.98
CA GLY A 15 -0.33 4.69 -5.25
C GLY A 15 -0.66 5.00 -3.80
N MET A 16 0.14 5.85 -3.17
CA MET A 16 -0.08 6.29 -1.79
C MET A 16 -1.38 7.07 -1.62
N CYS A 17 -1.75 7.94 -2.55
CA CYS A 17 -3.04 8.62 -2.54
C CYS A 17 -4.20 7.62 -2.68
N VAL A 18 -4.12 6.67 -3.61
CA VAL A 18 -5.16 5.66 -3.81
C VAL A 18 -5.35 4.80 -2.56
N ILE A 19 -4.27 4.30 -1.96
CA ILE A 19 -4.33 3.50 -0.73
C ILE A 19 -4.94 4.33 0.42
N THR A 20 -4.62 5.62 0.50
CA THR A 20 -5.17 6.51 1.53
C THR A 20 -6.67 6.80 1.32
N LEU A 21 -7.12 6.94 0.07
CA LEU A 21 -8.56 7.06 -0.24
C LEU A 21 -9.31 5.78 0.15
N ILE A 22 -8.72 4.60 -0.08
CA ILE A 22 -9.29 3.33 0.34
C ILE A 22 -9.37 3.24 1.87
N LEU A 23 -8.34 3.70 2.58
CA LEU A 23 -8.35 3.77 4.05
C LEU A 23 -9.50 4.66 4.55
N VAL A 24 -9.71 5.84 3.96
CA VAL A 24 -10.84 6.71 4.30
C VAL A 24 -12.17 6.01 4.00
N ALA A 25 -12.30 5.36 2.84
CA ALA A 25 -13.50 4.62 2.47
C ALA A 25 -13.80 3.45 3.44
N ILE A 26 -12.78 2.80 4.00
CA ILE A 26 -12.93 1.76 5.03
C ILE A 26 -13.59 2.35 6.29
N PHE A 27 -13.17 3.53 6.75
CA PHE A 27 -13.79 4.17 7.92
C PHE A 27 -15.25 4.57 7.67
N PHE A 28 -15.58 5.05 6.47
CA PHE A 28 -16.98 5.31 6.08
C PHE A 28 -17.80 4.02 5.99
N ALA A 29 -17.25 2.97 5.40
CA ALA A 29 -17.90 1.67 5.31
C ALA A 29 -18.10 1.02 6.68
N ALA A 30 -17.18 1.23 7.62
CA ALA A 30 -17.30 0.76 8.98
C ALA A 30 -18.58 1.28 9.66
N TRP A 31 -19.04 2.48 9.34
CA TRP A 31 -20.28 3.03 9.90
C TRP A 31 -21.53 2.65 9.09
N LYS A 32 -21.46 2.71 7.75
CA LYS A 32 -22.66 2.56 6.90
C LYS A 32 -22.94 1.12 6.44
N ALA A 33 -21.91 0.29 6.24
CA ALA A 33 -22.04 -1.05 5.67
C ALA A 33 -20.84 -1.94 6.10
N PRO A 34 -20.90 -2.58 7.29
CA PRO A 34 -19.77 -3.36 7.83
C PRO A 34 -19.36 -4.55 6.95
N ALA A 35 -20.27 -5.05 6.11
CA ALA A 35 -19.99 -6.09 5.12
C ALA A 35 -18.99 -5.64 4.04
N TRP A 36 -18.92 -4.34 3.73
CA TRP A 36 -18.09 -3.82 2.65
C TRP A 36 -16.64 -3.58 3.08
N VAL A 37 -16.38 -3.45 4.38
CA VAL A 37 -15.05 -3.22 4.97
C VAL A 37 -14.04 -4.29 4.51
N ARG A 38 -14.47 -5.56 4.48
CA ARG A 38 -13.60 -6.68 4.07
C ARG A 38 -13.20 -6.59 2.60
N ASN A 39 -14.13 -6.21 1.72
CA ASN A 39 -13.87 -6.11 0.29
C ASN A 39 -12.98 -4.90 -0.01
N LEU A 40 -13.23 -3.75 0.62
CA LEU A 40 -12.38 -2.56 0.50
C LEU A 40 -10.96 -2.79 1.03
N GLY A 41 -10.82 -3.50 2.15
CA GLY A 41 -9.51 -3.90 2.67
C GLY A 41 -8.71 -4.73 1.64
N ARG A 42 -9.34 -5.76 1.05
CA ARG A 42 -8.70 -6.59 0.02
C ARG A 42 -8.32 -5.80 -1.22
N LEU A 43 -9.18 -4.86 -1.64
CA LEU A 43 -8.88 -3.94 -2.75
C LEU A 43 -7.69 -3.04 -2.43
N GLY A 44 -7.60 -2.49 -1.22
CA GLY A 44 -6.45 -1.70 -0.76
C GLY A 44 -5.15 -2.48 -0.81
N PHE A 45 -5.17 -3.75 -0.38
CA PHE A 45 -4.03 -4.64 -0.48
C PHE A 45 -3.61 -4.89 -1.94
N MET A 46 -4.56 -5.24 -2.81
CA MET A 46 -4.29 -5.49 -4.23
C MET A 46 -3.74 -4.24 -4.93
N ALA A 47 -4.28 -3.05 -4.64
CA ALA A 47 -3.80 -1.79 -5.20
C ALA A 47 -2.32 -1.53 -4.81
N GLY A 48 -1.97 -1.71 -3.53
CA GLY A 48 -0.57 -1.56 -3.10
C GLY A 48 0.36 -2.63 -3.65
N PHE A 49 -0.13 -3.87 -3.84
CA PHE A 49 0.62 -4.93 -4.49
C PHE A 49 0.94 -4.61 -5.96
N ILE A 50 -0.05 -4.17 -6.73
CA ILE A 50 0.15 -3.73 -8.13
C ILE A 50 1.17 -2.59 -8.18
N TRP A 51 1.05 -1.61 -7.29
CA TRP A 51 1.95 -0.46 -7.27
C TRP A 51 3.40 -0.86 -6.94
N THR A 52 3.57 -1.85 -6.06
CA THR A 52 4.88 -2.42 -5.72
C THR A 52 5.51 -3.12 -6.92
N MET A 53 4.73 -3.92 -7.66
CA MET A 53 5.20 -4.56 -8.88
C MET A 53 5.62 -3.53 -9.93
N MET A 54 4.83 -2.47 -10.13
CA MET A 54 5.19 -1.36 -11.02
C MET A 54 6.50 -0.68 -10.61
N GLY A 55 6.70 -0.45 -9.31
CA GLY A 55 7.95 0.11 -8.78
C GLY A 55 9.18 -0.77 -9.03
N ILE A 56 9.02 -2.09 -8.90
CA ILE A 56 10.09 -3.06 -9.22
C ILE A 56 10.35 -3.09 -10.73
N PHE A 57 9.31 -3.10 -11.57
CA PHE A 57 9.49 -3.05 -13.03
C PHE A 57 10.26 -1.80 -13.46
N GLN A 58 9.89 -0.63 -12.94
CA GLN A 58 10.59 0.62 -13.24
C GLN A 58 12.06 0.58 -12.81
N MET A 59 12.36 -0.04 -11.67
CA MET A 59 13.73 -0.24 -11.20
C MET A 59 14.52 -1.19 -12.13
N LEU A 60 13.91 -2.29 -12.56
CA LEU A 60 14.54 -3.26 -13.46
C LEU A 60 14.77 -2.67 -14.86
N ASP A 61 13.83 -1.90 -15.39
CA ASP A 61 13.98 -1.19 -16.67
C ASP A 61 15.15 -0.21 -16.61
N TYR A 62 15.29 0.52 -15.49
CA TYR A 62 16.42 1.43 -15.29
C TYR A 62 17.77 0.70 -15.24
N LEU A 63 17.82 -0.47 -14.59
CA LEU A 63 19.00 -1.33 -14.53
C LEU A 63 19.36 -1.90 -15.90
N GLY A 64 18.37 -2.28 -16.71
CA GLY A 64 18.57 -2.75 -18.07
C GLY A 64 19.18 -1.70 -18.99
N GLN A 65 18.85 -0.42 -18.77
CA GLN A 65 19.42 0.71 -19.53
C GLN A 65 20.78 1.17 -18.97
N ASN A 66 21.08 0.91 -17.70
CA ASN A 66 22.29 1.38 -17.03
C ASN A 66 22.97 0.22 -16.25
N PRO A 67 23.59 -0.74 -16.94
CA PRO A 67 24.14 -1.94 -16.30
C PRO A 67 25.30 -1.66 -15.33
N GLU A 68 25.96 -0.50 -15.44
CA GLU A 68 27.03 -0.07 -14.54
C GLU A 68 26.54 0.60 -13.24
N THR A 69 25.23 0.55 -12.97
CA THR A 69 24.67 1.16 -11.77
C THR A 69 25.14 0.44 -10.50
N GLY A 70 25.71 1.23 -9.58
CA GLY A 70 26.18 0.72 -8.30
C GLY A 70 25.03 0.13 -7.45
N ALA A 71 25.35 -0.91 -6.68
CA ALA A 71 24.39 -1.64 -5.84
C ALA A 71 23.57 -0.74 -4.90
N GLY A 72 24.10 0.41 -4.50
CA GLY A 72 23.38 1.40 -3.68
C GLY A 72 22.08 1.92 -4.31
N ILE A 73 22.03 2.08 -5.64
CA ILE A 73 20.82 2.53 -6.35
C ILE A 73 19.78 1.41 -6.38
N ILE A 74 20.23 0.16 -6.57
CA ILE A 74 19.39 -1.05 -6.55
C ILE A 74 18.72 -1.21 -5.19
N TYR A 75 19.50 -1.13 -4.10
CA TYR A 75 18.94 -1.21 -2.74
C TYR A 75 18.02 -0.03 -2.43
N GLY A 76 18.32 1.16 -2.96
CA GLY A 76 17.48 2.34 -2.84
C GLY A 76 16.13 2.17 -3.53
N GLY A 77 16.13 1.73 -4.79
CA GLY A 77 14.91 1.47 -5.58
C GLY A 77 14.03 0.39 -4.95
N LEU A 78 14.65 -0.71 -4.50
CA LEU A 78 13.93 -1.79 -3.85
C LEU A 78 13.27 -1.33 -2.54
N LYS A 79 14.01 -0.58 -1.72
CA LYS A 79 13.47 0.00 -0.47
C LYS A 79 12.23 0.85 -0.75
N VAL A 80 12.27 1.66 -1.80
CA VAL A 80 11.18 2.55 -2.19
C VAL A 80 9.97 1.77 -2.71
N ALA A 81 10.20 0.75 -3.54
CA ALA A 81 9.14 -0.10 -4.08
C ALA A 81 8.40 -0.90 -2.99
N MET A 82 9.04 -1.19 -1.85
CA MET A 82 8.40 -1.89 -0.72
C MET A 82 7.52 -0.99 0.16
N ILE A 83 7.66 0.34 0.10
CA ILE A 83 6.87 1.24 0.96
C ILE A 83 5.35 1.11 0.70
N PRO A 84 4.87 1.12 -0.56
CA PRO A 84 3.46 0.89 -0.88
C PRO A 84 2.93 -0.42 -0.29
N LEU A 85 3.69 -1.52 -0.41
CA LEU A 85 3.29 -2.83 0.10
C LEU A 85 3.10 -2.82 1.61
N LEU A 86 4.03 -2.20 2.34
CA LEU A 86 3.95 -2.09 3.80
C LEU A 86 2.75 -1.25 4.20
N TYR A 87 2.53 -0.13 3.52
CA TYR A 87 1.40 0.74 3.81
C TYR A 87 0.05 0.07 3.52
N SER A 88 -0.10 -0.59 2.37
CA SER A 88 -1.33 -1.32 2.02
C SER A 88 -1.58 -2.52 2.93
N SER A 89 -0.53 -3.20 3.38
CA SER A 89 -0.65 -4.29 4.36
C SER A 89 -1.18 -3.78 5.69
N PHE A 90 -0.71 -2.62 6.16
CA PHE A 90 -1.23 -1.98 7.37
C PHE A 90 -2.71 -1.61 7.23
N VAL A 91 -3.10 -0.99 6.11
CA VAL A 91 -4.51 -0.68 5.82
C VAL A 91 -5.39 -1.95 5.80
N TYR A 92 -4.88 -3.05 5.24
CA TYR A 92 -5.60 -4.32 5.22
C TYR A 92 -5.79 -4.92 6.62
N VAL A 93 -4.76 -4.87 7.47
CA VAL A 93 -4.86 -5.32 8.87
C VAL A 93 -5.92 -4.50 9.62
N VAL A 94 -5.93 -3.18 9.45
CA VAL A 94 -6.95 -2.31 10.05
C VAL A 94 -8.35 -2.71 9.57
N ALA A 95 -8.53 -2.96 8.27
CA ALA A 95 -9.80 -3.42 7.72
C ALA A 95 -10.26 -4.77 8.30
N LEU A 96 -9.33 -5.72 8.50
CA LEU A 96 -9.64 -7.02 9.11
C LEU A 96 -10.05 -6.89 10.58
N ILE A 97 -9.36 -6.03 11.34
CA ILE A 97 -9.69 -5.76 12.76
C ILE A 97 -11.10 -5.18 12.84
N ILE A 98 -11.40 -4.15 12.06
CA ILE A 98 -12.73 -3.52 12.02
C ILE A 98 -13.79 -4.56 11.66
N ASN A 99 -13.56 -5.36 10.61
CA ASN A 99 -14.51 -6.38 10.18
C ASN A 99 -14.72 -7.48 11.24
N THR A 100 -13.71 -7.80 12.04
CA THR A 100 -13.80 -8.81 13.11
C THR A 100 -14.59 -8.28 14.30
N VAL A 101 -14.35 -7.02 14.70
CA VAL A 101 -15.11 -6.34 15.78
C VAL A 101 -16.57 -6.13 15.38
N GLN A 102 -16.83 -5.86 14.11
CA GLN A 102 -18.17 -5.59 13.58
C GLN A 102 -18.95 -6.83 13.16
N LYS A 103 -18.41 -8.05 13.33
CA LYS A 103 -19.21 -9.26 13.10
C LYS A 103 -20.49 -9.16 13.95
N PRO A 104 -21.69 -9.25 13.35
CA PRO A 104 -22.88 -9.46 14.16
C PRO A 104 -22.67 -10.75 14.93
N ARG A 105 -22.91 -10.72 16.24
CA ARG A 105 -23.05 -11.92 17.06
C ARG A 105 -24.22 -12.70 16.43
N LEU A 106 -23.92 -13.64 15.53
CA LEU A 106 -24.92 -14.54 14.99
C LEU A 106 -25.30 -15.47 16.14
N TYR A 107 -26.47 -15.20 16.71
CA TYR A 107 -27.24 -16.11 17.55
C TYR A 107 -27.85 -17.20 16.67
#